data_AF-A0AAW8GLJ6-F1
#
_entry.id   AF-A0AAW8GLJ6-F1
#
_cell.length_a   1.000
_cell.length_b   1.000
_cell.length_c   1.000
_cell.angle_alpha   90.00
_cell.angle_beta   90.00
_cell.angle_gamma   90.00
#
_symmetry.space_group_name_H-M   'P 1'
#
loop_
_entity.id
_entity.type
_entity.pdbx_description
1 polymer ?
#
loop_
_entity_poly.entity_id
_entity_poly.type
_entity_poly.pdbx_seq_one_letter_code
_entity_poly.pdbx_strand_id
1 'polypeptide(L)'
;MNMLTFDKTNIQSTQHPFIAEAVFAVETTSANQQRERQAKAKQLMDRLFPLESGSHQEVTSYVIDYHHVLAYFKDGRHSGLQYPKQFVAFTGSKDQPCSILFREGDGSHVELLLGCLRGTGCVELVEIEDIQLETCTTFSQQINNQMANTAIRHWISLIKGNAHGKAQACSEDKEYTAKSGEDYCLNYAFHL
;
A
#
# COMPACT_ATOMS: atom_id res chain seq x y z
N MET A 1 3.04 30.78 37.95
CA MET A 1 2.32 29.58 37.49
C MET A 1 1.85 29.87 36.07
N ASN A 2 2.61 29.47 35.04
CA ASN A 2 2.19 29.68 33.65
C ASN A 2 1.60 28.38 33.12
N MET A 3 0.27 28.40 32.97
CA MET A 3 -0.54 27.30 32.48
C MET A 3 -0.46 27.29 30.95
N LEU A 4 0.23 26.29 30.39
CA LEU A 4 0.28 26.04 28.95
C LEU A 4 -1.13 25.65 28.48
N THR A 5 -1.79 26.56 27.77
CA THR A 5 -3.02 26.29 27.04
C THR A 5 -2.70 25.39 25.86
N PHE A 6 -3.11 24.13 25.94
CA PHE A 6 -3.10 23.22 24.80
C PHE A 6 -4.17 23.68 23.80
N ASP A 7 -3.70 24.22 22.67
CA ASP A 7 -4.55 24.58 21.54
C ASP A 7 -5.10 23.29 20.91
N LYS A 8 -6.40 23.30 20.56
CA LYS A 8 -7.11 22.13 20.06
C LYS A 8 -6.50 21.73 18.73
N THR A 9 -5.89 20.55 18.69
CA THR A 9 -5.41 19.85 17.49
C THR A 9 -6.37 20.02 16.32
N ASN A 10 -5.98 20.87 15.37
CA ASN A 10 -6.55 20.92 14.04
C ASN A 10 -6.01 19.68 13.31
N ILE A 11 -6.72 18.58 13.45
CA ILE A 11 -6.48 17.36 12.66
C ILE A 11 -6.92 17.73 11.24
N GLN A 12 -6.00 18.23 10.42
CA GLN A 12 -6.18 18.22 8.97
C GLN A 12 -6.15 16.75 8.54
N SER A 13 -7.29 16.09 8.68
CA SER A 13 -7.59 14.87 7.95
C SER A 13 -7.52 15.25 6.49
N THR A 14 -6.41 14.90 5.84
CA THR A 14 -6.29 14.91 4.39
C THR A 14 -7.30 13.89 3.88
N GLN A 15 -8.56 14.29 3.78
CA GLN A 15 -9.65 13.50 3.22
C GLN A 15 -9.38 13.37 1.73
N HIS A 16 -8.52 12.42 1.35
CA HIS A 16 -8.46 11.97 -0.03
C HIS A 16 -9.75 11.18 -0.31
N PRO A 17 -10.60 11.60 -1.28
CA PRO A 17 -11.80 10.85 -1.66
C PRO A 17 -11.49 9.42 -2.11
N PHE A 18 -10.26 9.19 -2.60
CA PHE A 18 -9.69 7.89 -2.94
C PHE A 18 -9.60 6.91 -1.76
N ILE A 19 -9.24 7.43 -0.58
CA ILE A 19 -9.08 6.64 0.66
C ILE A 19 -10.45 6.24 1.21
N ALA A 20 -11.43 7.14 1.14
CA ALA A 20 -12.79 6.86 1.61
C ALA A 20 -13.49 5.80 0.75
N GLU A 21 -13.30 5.79 -0.58
CA GLU A 21 -13.89 4.77 -1.45
C GLU A 21 -13.28 3.37 -1.19
N ALA A 22 -11.96 3.30 -1.04
CA ALA A 22 -11.25 2.06 -0.74
C ALA A 22 -11.66 1.47 0.62
N VAL A 23 -11.74 2.32 1.66
CA VAL A 23 -12.14 1.93 3.02
C VAL A 23 -13.63 1.57 3.09
N PHE A 24 -14.51 2.31 2.40
CA PHE A 24 -15.95 2.02 2.39
C PHE A 24 -16.30 0.73 1.63
N ALA A 25 -15.59 0.42 0.54
CA ALA A 25 -15.76 -0.83 -0.19
C ALA A 25 -15.37 -2.07 0.65
N VAL A 26 -14.52 -1.90 1.67
CA VAL A 26 -14.10 -2.99 2.55
C VAL A 26 -14.96 -3.13 3.82
N GLU A 27 -15.42 -2.03 4.44
CA GLU A 27 -16.21 -2.07 5.68
C GLU A 27 -17.62 -2.70 5.55
N THR A 28 -18.17 -2.81 4.34
CA THR A 28 -19.58 -3.22 4.12
C THR A 28 -19.83 -4.73 4.00
N THR A 29 -18.86 -5.62 4.26
CA THR A 29 -19.08 -7.06 4.00
C THR A 29 -18.49 -7.96 5.06
N SER A 30 -19.38 -8.68 5.74
CA SER A 30 -19.07 -9.69 6.75
C SER A 30 -18.04 -10.70 6.23
N ALA A 31 -16.91 -10.73 6.92
CA ALA A 31 -15.80 -11.66 6.75
C ALA A 31 -16.25 -13.12 6.86
N ASN A 32 -16.19 -13.90 5.77
CA ASN A 32 -16.08 -15.37 5.86
C ASN A 32 -15.54 -16.11 4.61
N GLN A 33 -15.31 -15.47 3.45
CA GLN A 33 -14.78 -16.17 2.27
C GLN A 33 -13.45 -15.61 1.76
N GLN A 34 -12.38 -16.42 1.84
CA GLN A 34 -11.04 -16.11 1.30
C GLN A 34 -11.11 -15.67 -0.18
N ARG A 35 -11.99 -16.30 -0.98
CA ARG A 35 -12.20 -15.95 -2.39
C ARG A 35 -12.76 -14.54 -2.59
N GLU A 36 -13.71 -14.12 -1.76
CA GLU A 36 -14.29 -12.77 -1.86
C GLU A 36 -13.28 -11.70 -1.45
N ARG A 37 -12.45 -11.98 -0.43
CA ARG A 37 -11.35 -11.09 -0.05
C ARG A 37 -10.33 -10.92 -1.18
N GLN A 38 -9.92 -12.02 -1.80
CA GLN A 38 -9.02 -11.99 -2.96
C GLN A 38 -9.64 -11.22 -4.13
N ALA A 39 -10.91 -11.46 -4.45
CA ALA A 39 -11.60 -10.74 -5.52
C ALA A 39 -11.66 -9.23 -5.24
N LYS A 40 -11.97 -8.82 -4.01
CA LYS A 40 -12.00 -7.41 -3.59
C LYS A 40 -10.63 -6.76 -3.66
N ALA A 41 -9.59 -7.43 -3.17
CA ALA A 41 -8.21 -6.96 -3.22
C ALA A 41 -7.79 -6.65 -4.66
N LYS A 42 -8.06 -7.60 -5.56
CA LYS A 42 -7.72 -7.48 -6.98
C LYS A 42 -8.56 -6.41 -7.68
N GLN A 43 -9.85 -6.30 -7.36
CA GLN A 43 -10.71 -5.22 -7.84
C GLN A 43 -10.25 -3.83 -7.35
N LEU A 44 -9.76 -3.74 -6.11
CA LEU A 44 -9.19 -2.50 -5.60
C LEU A 44 -7.94 -2.14 -6.42
N MET A 45 -7.03 -3.09 -6.62
CA MET A 45 -5.85 -2.88 -7.47
C MET A 45 -6.21 -2.46 -8.90
N ASP A 46 -7.23 -3.08 -9.52
CA ASP A 46 -7.72 -2.67 -10.84
C ASP A 46 -8.21 -1.20 -10.87
N ARG A 47 -8.74 -0.67 -9.76
CA ARG A 47 -9.16 0.74 -9.66
C ARG A 47 -8.00 1.68 -9.36
N LEU A 48 -7.10 1.30 -8.45
CA LEU A 48 -6.03 2.19 -7.98
C LEU A 48 -4.81 2.18 -8.93
N PHE A 49 -4.44 1.01 -9.43
CA PHE A 49 -3.24 0.76 -10.23
C PHE A 49 -3.57 -0.10 -11.45
N PRO A 50 -4.44 0.37 -12.36
CA PRO A 50 -4.90 -0.43 -13.49
C PRO A 50 -3.74 -0.95 -14.34
N LEU A 51 -3.88 -2.18 -14.84
CA LEU A 51 -2.99 -2.75 -15.86
C LEU A 51 -3.27 -2.13 -17.23
N GLU A 52 -2.25 -2.05 -18.09
CA GLU A 52 -2.42 -1.59 -19.47
C GLU A 52 -3.36 -2.50 -20.27
N SER A 53 -3.32 -3.79 -19.96
CA SER A 53 -4.17 -4.83 -20.55
C SER A 53 -4.45 -5.92 -19.53
N GLY A 54 -5.69 -6.39 -19.47
CA GLY A 54 -6.14 -7.42 -18.52
C GLY A 54 -6.59 -6.86 -17.17
N SER A 55 -6.70 -7.74 -16.17
CA SER A 55 -7.12 -7.40 -14.81
C SER A 55 -6.25 -8.13 -13.78
N HIS A 56 -6.02 -7.50 -12.64
CA HIS A 56 -5.32 -8.11 -11.49
C HIS A 56 -5.96 -9.43 -11.05
N GLN A 57 -7.25 -9.65 -11.36
CA GLN A 57 -7.99 -10.89 -11.10
C GLN A 57 -7.37 -12.12 -11.76
N GLU A 58 -6.80 -11.97 -12.94
CA GLU A 58 -6.26 -13.07 -13.75
C GLU A 58 -4.74 -13.24 -13.64
N VAL A 59 -4.10 -12.43 -12.80
CA VAL A 59 -2.65 -12.44 -12.62
C VAL A 59 -2.23 -13.67 -11.83
N THR A 60 -1.22 -14.38 -12.35
CA THR A 60 -0.59 -15.55 -11.74
C THR A 60 0.69 -15.18 -11.00
N SER A 61 1.44 -14.20 -11.50
CA SER A 61 2.66 -13.71 -10.85
C SER A 61 2.94 -12.25 -11.21
N TYR A 62 3.60 -11.55 -10.29
CA TYR A 62 4.24 -10.27 -10.58
C TYR A 62 5.74 -10.48 -10.65
N VAL A 63 6.37 -9.84 -11.62
CA VAL A 63 7.82 -9.81 -11.77
C VAL A 63 8.23 -8.36 -11.97
N ILE A 64 9.41 -8.01 -11.48
CA ILE A 64 9.97 -6.69 -11.65
C ILE A 64 11.06 -6.80 -12.70
N ASP A 65 10.75 -6.34 -13.91
CA ASP A 65 11.70 -6.33 -15.01
C ASP A 65 12.21 -4.90 -15.25
N TYR A 66 13.53 -4.77 -15.26
CA TYR A 66 14.23 -3.49 -15.16
C TYR A 66 13.68 -2.63 -14.00
N HIS A 67 12.79 -1.70 -14.32
CA HIS A 67 12.19 -0.71 -13.41
C HIS A 67 10.65 -0.72 -13.49
N HIS A 68 10.05 -1.80 -14.00
CA HIS A 68 8.62 -1.93 -14.26
C HIS A 68 8.06 -3.17 -13.59
N VAL A 69 6.82 -3.07 -13.09
CA VAL A 69 6.05 -4.24 -12.65
C VAL A 69 5.39 -4.85 -13.87
N LEU A 70 5.67 -6.14 -14.09
CA LEU A 70 5.03 -6.98 -15.09
C LEU A 70 4.12 -7.98 -14.39
N ALA A 71 2.84 -7.93 -14.74
CA ALA A 71 1.84 -8.88 -14.32
C ALA A 71 1.71 -9.97 -15.39
N TYR A 72 1.96 -11.23 -15.01
CA TYR A 72 1.81 -12.39 -15.88
C TYR A 72 0.44 -13.03 -15.71
N PHE A 73 -0.13 -13.48 -16.83
CA PHE A 73 -1.43 -14.16 -16.87
C PHE A 73 -1.27 -15.65 -17.14
N LYS A 74 -2.32 -16.41 -16.83
CA LYS A 74 -2.41 -17.86 -17.11
C LYS A 74 -2.14 -18.25 -18.57
N ASP A 75 -2.44 -17.34 -19.51
CA ASP A 75 -2.27 -17.57 -20.95
C ASP A 75 -0.81 -17.37 -21.42
N GLY A 76 0.12 -17.06 -20.51
CA GLY A 76 1.52 -16.73 -20.82
C GLY A 76 1.73 -15.30 -21.33
N ARG A 77 0.65 -14.53 -21.51
CA ARG A 77 0.74 -13.10 -21.76
C ARG A 77 1.21 -12.37 -20.50
N HIS A 78 1.80 -11.20 -20.68
CA HIS A 78 2.15 -10.28 -19.60
C HIS A 78 1.67 -8.87 -19.92
N SER A 79 1.52 -8.05 -18.90
CA SER A 79 1.08 -6.66 -19.01
C SER A 79 1.73 -5.80 -17.94
N GLY A 80 2.06 -4.57 -18.28
CA GLY A 80 2.53 -3.57 -17.32
C GLY A 80 1.38 -2.84 -16.64
N LEU A 81 1.73 -1.96 -15.71
CA LEU A 81 0.79 -0.94 -15.22
C LEU A 81 0.49 0.06 -16.33
N GLN A 82 -0.77 0.52 -16.40
CA GLN A 82 -1.17 1.64 -17.27
C GLN A 82 -0.36 2.90 -16.96
N TYR A 83 0.00 3.11 -15.69
CA TYR A 83 0.87 4.19 -15.24
C TYR A 83 2.15 3.65 -14.59
N PRO A 84 3.20 3.35 -15.38
CA PRO A 84 4.49 2.84 -14.88
C PRO A 84 5.11 3.62 -13.73
N LYS A 85 4.85 4.93 -13.68
CA LYS A 85 5.40 5.83 -12.67
C LYS A 85 4.87 5.56 -11.26
N GLN A 86 3.72 4.90 -11.13
CA GLN A 86 3.13 4.56 -9.85
C GLN A 86 3.98 3.54 -9.09
N PHE A 87 4.75 2.69 -9.78
CA PHE A 87 5.68 1.79 -9.12
C PHE A 87 6.95 2.53 -8.65
N VAL A 88 7.28 2.35 -7.37
CA VAL A 88 8.41 3.04 -6.73
C VAL A 88 9.44 2.08 -6.14
N ALA A 89 9.01 1.04 -5.44
CA ALA A 89 9.90 0.13 -4.71
C ALA A 89 9.27 -1.25 -4.50
N PHE A 90 10.05 -2.22 -4.04
CA PHE A 90 9.61 -3.59 -3.76
C PHE A 90 10.44 -4.23 -2.66
N THR A 91 10.00 -5.37 -2.13
CA THR A 91 10.80 -6.24 -1.27
C THR A 91 10.92 -7.63 -1.87
N GLY A 92 11.93 -8.40 -1.44
CA GLY A 92 12.18 -9.74 -1.96
C GLY A 92 13.00 -9.74 -3.23
N SER A 93 12.78 -10.74 -4.09
CA SER A 93 13.53 -10.89 -5.35
C SER A 93 12.76 -10.29 -6.52
N LYS A 94 13.46 -9.83 -7.56
CA LYS A 94 12.80 -9.28 -8.76
C LYS A 94 11.87 -10.29 -9.45
N ASP A 95 12.26 -11.56 -9.47
CA ASP A 95 11.46 -12.66 -10.05
C ASP A 95 10.25 -13.07 -9.18
N GLN A 96 10.34 -12.82 -7.88
CA GLN A 96 9.32 -13.17 -6.88
C GLN A 96 9.30 -12.12 -5.78
N PRO A 97 8.68 -10.95 -6.03
CA PRO A 97 8.59 -9.90 -5.03
C PRO A 97 7.69 -10.34 -3.88
N CYS A 98 8.09 -10.03 -2.66
CA CYS A 98 7.29 -10.29 -1.45
C CYS A 98 6.26 -9.18 -1.23
N SER A 99 6.66 -7.92 -1.43
CA SER A 99 5.76 -6.78 -1.48
C SER A 99 6.14 -5.81 -2.59
N ILE A 100 5.14 -5.10 -3.11
CA ILE A 100 5.31 -4.09 -4.15
C ILE A 100 4.75 -2.78 -3.61
N LEU A 101 5.58 -1.73 -3.66
CA LEU A 101 5.22 -0.40 -3.21
C LEU A 101 4.84 0.46 -4.42
N PHE A 102 3.62 0.98 -4.36
CA PHE A 102 3.08 1.95 -5.29
C PHE A 102 2.95 3.32 -4.64
N ARG A 103 2.91 4.37 -5.46
CA ARG A 103 2.66 5.74 -5.04
C ARG A 103 1.77 6.43 -6.05
N GLU A 104 0.73 7.11 -5.56
CA GLU A 104 -0.11 7.95 -6.41
C GLU A 104 0.49 9.35 -6.52
N GLY A 105 1.22 9.63 -7.61
CA GLY A 105 1.85 10.93 -7.84
C GLY A 105 2.80 11.31 -6.69
N ASP A 106 2.59 12.49 -6.10
CA ASP A 106 3.32 12.93 -4.90
C ASP A 106 2.64 12.56 -3.58
N GLY A 107 1.51 11.85 -3.64
CA GLY A 107 0.66 11.48 -2.51
C GLY A 107 1.12 10.23 -1.77
N SER A 108 0.14 9.55 -1.18
CA SER A 108 0.34 8.37 -0.33
C SER A 108 0.92 7.17 -1.08
N HIS A 109 1.70 6.39 -0.34
CA HIS A 109 2.15 5.07 -0.73
C HIS A 109 1.07 4.02 -0.47
N VAL A 110 1.02 3.02 -1.35
CA VAL A 110 0.22 1.81 -1.16
C VAL A 110 1.13 0.62 -1.30
N GLU A 111 1.23 -0.17 -0.24
CA GLU A 111 1.99 -1.41 -0.23
C GLU A 111 1.05 -2.58 -0.53
N LEU A 112 1.40 -3.37 -1.54
CA LEU A 112 0.77 -4.63 -1.88
C LEU A 112 1.62 -5.77 -1.34
N LEU A 113 1.12 -6.49 -0.34
CA LEU A 113 1.78 -7.69 0.18
C LEU A 113 1.29 -8.90 -0.62
N LEU A 114 2.23 -9.62 -1.21
CA LEU A 114 1.97 -10.82 -1.98
C LEU A 114 2.12 -12.04 -1.06
N GLY A 115 1.17 -12.96 -1.14
CA GLY A 115 1.24 -14.22 -0.40
C GLY A 115 2.35 -15.11 -0.97
N CYS A 116 3.05 -15.83 -0.09
CA CYS A 116 4.02 -16.84 -0.51
C CYS A 116 3.34 -17.90 -1.38
N LEU A 117 3.79 -18.03 -2.63
CA LEU A 117 3.48 -19.19 -3.47
C LEU A 117 3.99 -20.44 -2.75
N ARG A 118 3.06 -21.21 -2.16
CA ARG A 118 3.39 -22.54 -1.65
C ARG A 118 3.71 -23.39 -2.87
N GLY A 119 4.90 -23.98 -2.93
CA GLY A 119 5.44 -24.70 -4.10
C GLY A 119 4.71 -26.00 -4.44
N THR A 120 3.40 -25.95 -4.68
CA THR A 120 2.55 -27.06 -5.12
C THR A 120 2.71 -27.39 -6.60
N GLY A 121 3.54 -26.65 -7.35
CA GLY A 121 3.82 -26.93 -8.77
C GLY A 121 2.64 -26.66 -9.72
N CYS A 122 1.53 -26.15 -9.20
CA CYS A 122 0.38 -25.68 -9.97
C CYS A 122 0.51 -24.18 -10.26
N VAL A 123 0.12 -23.77 -11.47
CA VAL A 123 -0.01 -22.36 -11.83
C VAL A 123 -1.28 -21.82 -11.18
N GLU A 124 -1.17 -21.33 -9.95
CA GLU A 124 -2.27 -20.68 -9.24
C GLU A 124 -2.23 -19.16 -9.45
N LEU A 125 -3.39 -18.52 -9.24
CA LEU A 125 -3.47 -17.07 -9.28
C LEU A 125 -2.68 -16.49 -8.10
N VAL A 126 -2.03 -15.35 -8.31
CA VAL A 126 -1.30 -14.66 -7.23
C VAL A 126 -2.25 -14.34 -6.09
N GLU A 127 -1.91 -14.76 -4.88
CA GLU A 127 -2.67 -14.39 -3.68
C GLU A 127 -2.17 -13.05 -3.16
N ILE A 128 -3.09 -12.13 -2.92
CA ILE A 128 -2.81 -10.87 -2.24
C ILE A 128 -3.00 -11.11 -0.75
N GLU A 129 -1.92 -11.04 0.01
CA GLU A 129 -1.97 -11.25 1.46
C GLU A 129 -2.60 -10.06 2.18
N ASP A 130 -2.18 -8.84 1.80
CA ASP A 130 -2.73 -7.61 2.34
C ASP A 130 -2.48 -6.42 1.40
N ILE A 131 -3.24 -5.35 1.58
CA ILE A 131 -3.00 -4.06 0.93
C ILE A 131 -2.94 -3.03 2.04
N GLN A 132 -1.81 -2.36 2.19
CA GLN A 132 -1.58 -1.38 3.24
C GLN A 132 -1.46 0.02 2.64
N LEU A 133 -2.30 0.93 3.14
CA LEU A 133 -2.32 2.30 2.72
C LEU A 133 -1.53 3.17 3.69
N GLU A 134 -0.61 3.97 3.17
CA GLU A 134 0.10 4.98 3.95
C GLU A 134 -0.81 6.18 4.25
N THR A 135 -0.82 6.57 5.52
CA THR A 135 -1.35 7.84 6.00
C THR A 135 -0.31 8.52 6.89
N CYS A 136 -0.34 9.84 6.96
CA CYS A 136 0.59 10.61 7.79
C CYS A 136 -0.18 11.56 8.70
N THR A 137 0.14 11.53 9.99
CA THR A 137 -0.31 12.53 10.95
C THR A 137 0.79 13.55 11.13
N THR A 138 0.53 14.80 10.74
CA THR A 138 1.50 15.90 10.87
C THR A 138 1.28 16.66 12.17
N PHE A 139 2.39 16.97 12.82
CA PHE A 139 2.47 17.79 14.03
C PHE A 139 3.34 18.99 13.71
N SER A 140 2.72 20.18 13.68
CA SER A 140 3.44 21.44 13.54
C SER A 140 3.62 22.04 14.92
N GLN A 141 4.87 22.18 15.37
CA GLN A 141 5.19 22.83 16.63
C GLN A 141 6.17 23.98 16.41
N GLN A 142 5.94 25.09 17.09
CA GLN A 142 6.86 26.22 17.08
C GLN A 142 7.90 26.03 18.18
N ILE A 143 9.17 25.89 17.81
CA ILE A 143 10.30 25.75 18.74
C ILE A 143 11.32 26.83 18.40
N ASN A 144 11.64 27.71 19.35
CA ASN A 144 12.65 28.77 19.18
C ASN A 144 12.51 29.62 17.90
N ASN A 145 11.29 30.11 17.61
CA ASN A 145 10.98 30.88 16.40
C ASN A 145 11.18 30.13 15.06
N GLN A 146 11.39 28.81 15.10
CA GLN A 146 11.39 27.94 13.93
C GLN A 146 10.13 27.04 13.96
N MET A 147 9.51 26.86 12.80
CA MET A 147 8.44 25.89 12.63
C MET A 147 9.09 24.51 12.43
N ALA A 148 8.91 23.62 13.40
CA ALA A 148 9.31 22.23 13.27
C ALA A 148 8.07 21.41 12.91
N ASN A 149 8.07 20.84 11.71
CA ASN A 149 7.02 19.94 11.27
C ASN A 149 7.54 18.50 11.40
N THR A 150 6.89 17.73 12.26
CA THR A 150 7.16 16.30 12.42
C THR A 150 5.96 15.54 11.89
N ALA A 151 6.19 14.54 11.05
CA ALA A 151 5.16 13.65 10.55
C ALA A 151 5.35 12.25 11.12
N ILE A 152 4.23 11.64 11.50
CA ILE A 152 4.14 10.24 11.92
C ILE A 152 3.41 9.47 10.82
N ARG A 153 4.07 8.45 10.28
CA ARG A 153 3.56 7.55 9.25
C ARG A 153 2.79 6.39 9.88
N HIS A 154 1.61 6.12 9.37
CA HIS A 154 0.82 4.95 9.72
C HIS A 154 0.47 4.16 8.45
N TRP A 155 0.37 2.85 8.59
CA TRP A 155 -0.02 1.92 7.54
C TRP A 155 -1.34 1.27 7.90
N ILE A 156 -2.37 1.50 7.11
CA ILE A 156 -3.71 0.96 7.33
C ILE A 156 -3.89 -0.27 6.46
N SER A 157 -4.01 -1.43 7.10
CA SER A 157 -4.35 -2.70 6.44
C SER A 157 -5.80 -2.67 5.97
N LEU A 158 -6.01 -2.81 4.66
CA LEU A 158 -7.33 -2.80 4.05
C LEU A 158 -7.95 -4.20 3.97
N ILE A 159 -7.15 -5.26 3.84
CA ILE A 159 -7.66 -6.64 3.71
C ILE A 159 -7.63 -7.35 5.05
N LYS A 160 -6.53 -7.22 5.79
CA LYS A 160 -6.41 -7.76 7.14
C LYS A 160 -7.11 -6.83 8.14
N GLY A 161 -8.32 -7.21 8.53
CA GLY A 161 -8.98 -6.66 9.70
C GLY A 161 -8.45 -7.28 10.99
N ASN A 162 -8.49 -6.53 12.09
CA ASN A 162 -8.25 -7.09 13.42
C ASN A 162 -9.35 -8.11 13.80
N ALA A 163 -9.23 -8.78 14.95
CA ALA A 163 -10.20 -9.80 15.42
C ALA A 163 -11.67 -9.34 15.47
N HIS A 164 -11.93 -8.03 15.37
CA HIS A 164 -13.26 -7.42 15.37
C HIS A 164 -13.69 -6.92 13.98
N GLY A 165 -12.95 -7.25 12.92
CA GLY A 165 -13.24 -6.84 11.54
C GLY A 165 -12.95 -5.36 11.26
N LYS A 166 -12.27 -4.63 12.15
CA LYS A 166 -11.88 -3.23 11.93
C LYS A 166 -10.52 -3.16 11.23
N ALA A 167 -10.35 -2.16 10.36
CA ALA A 167 -9.05 -1.86 9.75
C ALA A 167 -7.97 -1.72 10.83
N GLN A 168 -6.84 -2.39 10.63
CA GLN A 168 -5.70 -2.36 11.54
C GLN A 168 -4.69 -1.33 11.05
N ALA A 169 -4.28 -0.39 11.91
CA ALA A 169 -3.19 0.52 11.64
C ALA A 169 -1.91 0.05 12.35
N CYS A 170 -0.79 -0.02 11.62
CA CYS A 170 0.53 -0.20 12.20
C CYS A 170 1.43 1.00 11.90
N SER A 171 2.53 1.07 12.62
CA SER A 171 3.40 2.24 12.72
C SER A 171 4.80 1.72 12.92
N GLU A 172 5.48 1.49 11.81
CA GLU A 172 6.78 0.83 11.76
C GLU A 172 7.60 1.43 10.62
N ASP A 173 8.93 1.42 10.82
CA ASP A 173 9.88 1.71 9.75
C ASP A 173 9.81 0.56 8.74
N LYS A 174 9.74 0.92 7.45
CA LYS A 174 9.72 -0.09 6.37
C LYS A 174 10.82 0.17 5.37
N GLU A 175 11.51 -0.90 5.02
CA GLU A 175 12.65 -0.88 4.12
C GLU A 175 12.29 -1.62 2.83
N TYR A 176 12.59 -0.97 1.71
CA TYR A 176 12.33 -1.49 0.38
C TYR A 176 13.56 -1.32 -0.50
N THR A 177 13.59 -2.04 -1.61
CA THR A 177 14.49 -1.79 -2.72
C THR A 177 13.75 -0.93 -3.74
N ALA A 178 14.24 0.29 -3.98
CA ALA A 178 13.72 1.16 -5.03
C ALA A 178 13.79 0.46 -6.38
N LYS A 179 12.98 0.90 -7.34
CA LYS A 179 13.11 0.42 -8.71
C LYS A 179 14.51 0.60 -9.29
N SER A 180 15.27 1.64 -8.88
CA SER A 180 16.68 1.85 -9.27
C SER A 180 17.65 0.81 -8.67
N GLY A 181 17.22 0.05 -7.68
CA GLY A 181 18.06 -0.87 -6.90
C GLY A 181 18.66 -0.25 -5.63
N GLU A 182 18.40 1.03 -5.38
CA GLU A 182 18.84 1.72 -4.16
C GLU A 182 17.93 1.40 -2.97
N ASP A 183 18.42 1.64 -1.76
CA ASP A 183 17.62 1.50 -0.55
C ASP A 183 16.52 2.58 -0.49
N TYR A 184 15.30 2.15 -0.22
CA TYR A 184 14.11 3.00 -0.10
C TYR A 184 13.49 2.80 1.28
N CYS A 185 13.88 3.66 2.22
CA CYS A 185 13.45 3.58 3.62
C CYS A 185 12.31 4.56 3.89
N LEU A 186 11.21 4.05 4.44
CA LEU A 186 10.08 4.82 4.92
C LEU A 186 10.04 4.78 6.45
N ASN A 187 10.65 5.79 7.07
CA ASN A 187 10.68 5.92 8.52
C ASN A 187 9.28 6.21 9.09
N TYR A 188 8.99 5.66 10.26
CA TYR A 188 7.80 5.91 11.04
C TYR A 188 7.67 7.38 11.43
N ALA A 189 8.77 8.01 11.85
CA ALA A 189 8.80 9.42 12.20
C ALA A 189 9.81 10.15 11.31
N PHE A 190 9.38 11.26 10.69
CA PHE A 190 10.24 12.07 9.84
C PHE A 190 9.91 13.56 9.97
N HIS A 191 10.88 14.41 9.64
CA HIS A 191 10.68 15.85 9.56
C HIS A 191 10.30 16.26 8.13
N LEU A 192 9.37 17.20 8.02
CA LEU A 192 8.92 17.80 6.75
C LEU A 192 9.73 19.06 6.41
#